data_AF-A0A925WMS0-F1
#
_entry.id   AF-A0A925WMS0-F1
#
_cell.length_a   1.000
_cell.length_b   1.000
_cell.length_c   1.000
_cell.angle_alpha   90.00
_cell.angle_beta   90.00
_cell.angle_gamma   90.00
#
_symmetry.space_group_name_H-M   'P 1'
#
loop_
_entity.id
_entity.type
_entity.pdbx_description
1 polymer ?
#
loop_
_entity_poly.entity_id
_entity_poly.type
_entity_poly.pdbx_seq_one_letter_code
_entity_poly.pdbx_strand_id
1 'polypeptide(L)' 'MATIEFYDVKTREKVSIDQTQVKKTTFNTKNGQVRHGLRAKTQDGRNLTKFVSKKEWDGLDVPVE' A
#
# COMPACT_ATOMS: atom_id res chain seq x y z
N MET A 1 13.43 -7.98 -8.39
CA MET A 1 12.09 -8.00 -7.75
C MET A 1 11.66 -6.56 -7.56
N ALA A 2 10.42 -6.21 -7.87
CA ALA A 2 9.96 -4.83 -7.74
C ALA A 2 9.59 -4.54 -6.27
N THR A 3 10.12 -3.45 -5.72
CA THR A 3 9.88 -3.02 -4.33
C THR A 3 9.02 -1.76 -4.31
N ILE A 4 8.14 -1.65 -3.33
CA ILE A 4 7.28 -0.49 -3.12
C ILE A 4 7.74 0.23 -1.86
N GLU A 5 8.03 1.53 -1.98
CA GLU A 5 8.35 2.38 -0.84
C GLU A 5 7.09 2.75 -0.05
N PHE A 6 7.11 2.47 1.25
CA PHE A 6 6.14 2.95 2.22
C PHE A 6 6.82 3.91 3.20
N TYR A 7 6.09 4.93 3.65
CA TYR A 7 6.55 5.78 4.75
C TYR A 7 6.03 5.23 6.07
N ASP A 8 6.93 4.84 6.94
CA ASP A 8 6.63 4.37 8.28
C ASP A 8 6.63 5.56 9.23
N VAL A 9 5.44 5.92 9.73
CA VAL A 9 5.25 7.11 10.57
C VAL A 9 5.88 6.95 11.96
N LYS A 10 6.06 5.72 12.46
CA LYS A 10 6.64 5.54 13.81
C LYS A 10 8.15 5.70 13.78
N THR A 11 8.82 5.12 12.79
CA THR A 11 10.28 5.28 12.61
C THR A 11 10.62 6.56 11.86
N ARG A 12 9.64 7.17 11.18
CA ARG A 12 9.78 8.34 10.30
C ARG A 12 10.73 8.08 9.13
N GLU A 13 10.73 6.86 8.65
CA GLU A 13 11.63 6.39 7.60
C GLU A 13 10.84 5.78 6.45
N LYS A 14 11.48 5.75 5.28
CA LYS A 14 10.97 4.98 4.15
C LYS A 14 11.45 3.55 4.27
N VAL A 15 10.51 2.62 4.15
CA VAL A 15 10.80 1.18 4.08
C VAL A 15 10.42 0.67 2.70
N SER A 16 11.34 -0.10 2.10
CA SER A 16 11.10 -0.77 0.82
C SER A 16 10.59 -2.17 1.10
N ILE A 17 9.41 -2.50 0.58
CA ILE A 17 8.80 -3.82 0.75
C ILE A 17 8.62 -4.47 -0.62
N ASP A 18 8.97 -5.76 -0.72
CA ASP A 18 8.77 -6.52 -1.94
C ASP A 18 7.30 -6.57 -2.34
N GLN A 19 7.03 -6.40 -3.62
CA GLN A 19 5.68 -6.42 -4.18
C GLN A 19 4.91 -7.70 -3.84
N THR A 20 5.59 -8.83 -3.63
CA THR A 20 4.99 -10.12 -3.21
C THR A 20 4.37 -10.08 -1.81
N GLN A 21 4.78 -9.13 -0.96
CA GLN A 21 4.26 -8.90 0.38
C GLN A 21 3.23 -7.75 0.42
N VAL A 22 2.94 -7.13 -0.72
CA VAL A 22 2.00 -6.01 -0.84
C VAL A 22 0.65 -6.53 -1.34
N LYS A 23 -0.43 -5.99 -0.76
CA LYS A 23 -1.81 -6.24 -1.19
C LYS A 23 -2.48 -4.95 -1.62
N LYS A 24 -3.39 -5.05 -2.58
CA LYS A 24 -4.28 -3.96 -2.98
C LYS A 24 -5.47 -3.86 -2.03
N THR A 25 -5.90 -2.64 -1.76
CA THR A 25 -7.14 -2.37 -1.03
C THR A 25 -7.83 -1.13 -1.61
N THR A 26 -9.12 -0.99 -1.37
CA THR A 26 -9.92 0.17 -1.76
C THR A 26 -10.66 0.72 -0.56
N PHE A 27 -10.58 2.02 -0.34
CA PHE A 27 -11.25 2.71 0.76
C PHE A 27 -12.39 3.56 0.22
N ASN A 28 -13.60 3.24 0.64
CA ASN A 28 -14.78 4.07 0.36
C ASN A 28 -14.87 5.17 1.39
N THR A 29 -14.78 6.43 0.94
CA THR A 29 -14.99 7.58 1.83
C THR A 29 -16.47 7.92 1.95
N LYS A 30 -16.85 8.61 3.04
CA LYS A 30 -18.24 9.02 3.30
C LYS A 30 -18.85 9.88 2.18
N ASN A 31 -18.02 10.53 1.37
CA ASN A 31 -18.45 11.36 0.24
C ASN A 31 -18.55 10.58 -1.08
N GLY A 32 -18.44 9.24 -1.06
CA GLY A 32 -18.51 8.39 -2.25
C GLY A 32 -17.20 8.32 -3.06
N GLN A 33 -16.13 9.00 -2.63
CA GLN A 33 -14.83 8.89 -3.30
C GLN A 33 -14.16 7.57 -2.93
N VAL A 34 -13.80 6.78 -3.94
CA VAL A 34 -12.98 5.57 -3.80
C VAL A 34 -11.51 5.99 -3.80
N ARG A 35 -10.77 5.59 -2.76
CA ARG A 35 -9.32 5.76 -2.68
C ARG A 35 -8.64 4.42 -2.87
N HIS A 36 -7.70 4.37 -3.80
CA HIS A 36 -6.90 3.19 -4.08
C HIS A 36 -5.69 3.16 -3.13
N GLY A 37 -5.54 2.05 -2.41
CA GLY A 37 -4.49 1.85 -1.43
C GLY A 37 -3.70 0.57 -1.66
N LEU A 38 -2.47 0.59 -1.18
CA LEU A 38 -1.60 -0.57 -1.05
C LEU A 38 -1.36 -0.79 0.44
N ARG A 39 -1.44 -2.03 0.89
CA ARG A 39 -1.13 -2.44 2.25
C ARG A 39 0.05 -3.39 2.28
N ALA A 40 0.85 -3.21 3.32
CA ALA A 40 1.97 -4.07 3.63
C ALA A 40 2.14 -4.16 5.15
N LYS A 41 3.00 -5.08 5.60
CA LYS A 41 3.41 -5.18 6.99
C LYS A 41 4.91 -5.00 7.11
N THR A 42 5.34 -4.24 8.11
CA THR A 42 6.74 -4.22 8.54
C THR A 42 7.12 -5.55 9.21
N GLN A 43 8.41 -5.81 9.39
CA GLN A 43 8.92 -7.01 10.04
C GLN A 43 8.41 -7.19 11.49
N ASP A 44 8.14 -6.08 12.18
CA ASP A 44 7.57 -6.05 13.54
C ASP A 44 6.02 -6.03 13.54
N GLY A 45 5.39 -6.29 12.39
CA GLY A 45 3.95 -6.54 12.28
C GLY A 45 3.07 -5.30 12.16
N ARG A 46 3.64 -4.10 12.01
CA ARG A 46 2.86 -2.87 11.84
C ARG A 46 2.30 -2.78 10.43
N ASN A 47 1.05 -2.36 10.33
CA ASN A 47 0.41 -2.15 9.04
C ASN A 47 0.87 -0.83 8.43
N LEU A 48 1.33 -0.90 7.19
CA LEU A 48 1.61 0.26 6.35
C LEU A 48 0.50 0.40 5.32
N THR A 49 0.15 1.64 5.01
CA THR A 49 -0.81 1.95 3.96
C THR A 49 -0.27 3.09 3.11
N LYS A 50 -0.23 2.87 1.80
CA LYS A 50 0.15 3.89 0.82
C LYS A 50 -1.03 4.12 -0.12
N PHE A 51 -1.46 5.36 -0.23
CA PHE A 51 -2.45 5.74 -1.24
C PHE A 51 -1.73 5.98 -2.56
N VAL A 52 -2.28 5.41 -3.63
CA VAL A 52 -1.75 5.52 -4.99
C VAL A 52 -2.84 5.97 -5.94
N SER A 53 -2.44 6.47 -7.10
CA SER A 53 -3.39 6.78 -8.16
C SER A 53 -4.07 5.50 -8.67
N LYS A 54 -5.25 5.64 -9.28
CA LYS A 54 -5.94 4.52 -9.94
C LYS A 54 -5.04 3.84 -10.98
N LYS A 55 -4.30 4.63 -11.76
CA LYS A 55 -3.39 4.13 -12.80
C LYS A 55 -2.30 3.21 -12.22
N GLU A 56 -1.67 3.61 -11.11
CA GLU A 56 -0.67 2.78 -10.44
C GLU A 56 -1.29 1.54 -9.80
N TRP A 57 -2.49 1.69 -9.22
CA TRP A 57 -3.22 0.57 -8.65
C TRP A 57 -3.62 -0.46 -9.70
N ASP A 58 -4.14 -0.04 -10.86
CA ASP A 58 -4.51 -0.93 -11.96
C ASP A 58 -3.28 -1.61 -12.59
N GLY A 59 -2.15 -0.89 -12.66
CA GLY A 59 -0.90 -1.39 -13.24
C GLY A 59 -0.10 -2.35 -12.35
N LEU A 60 -0.41 -2.46 -11.06
CA LEU A 60 0.24 -3.41 -10.16
C LEU A 60 -0.40 -4.80 -10.31
N ASP A 61 0.38 -5.85 -10.52
CA ASP A 61 -0.14 -7.22 -10.42
C ASP A 61 0.13 -7.75 -9.01
N VAL A 62 -0.80 -7.47 -8.08
CA VAL A 62 -0.74 -7.95 -6.69
C VAL A 62 -2.13 -8.35 -6.21
N PRO A 63 -2.23 -9.33 -5.29
CA PRO A 63 -3.52 -9.79 -4.77
C PRO A 63 -4.28 -8.66 -4.07
N VAL A 64 -5.61 -8.68 -4.21
CA VAL A 64 -6.53 -7.81 -3.47
C VAL A 64 -6.75 -8.41 -2.08
N GLU A 65 -6.80 -7.57 -1.05
CA GLU A 65 -7.10 -7.93 0.34
C GLU A 65 -8.55 -8.41 0.52
#